data_AF-A0A960WX63-F1
#
_entry.id   AF-A0A960WX63-F1
#
_cell.length_a   1.000
_cell.length_b   1.000
_cell.length_c   1.000
_cell.angle_alpha   90.00
_cell.angle_beta   90.00
_cell.angle_gamma   90.00
#
_symmetry.space_group_name_H-M   'P 1'
#
loop_
_entity.id
_entity.type
_entity.pdbx_description
1 polymer ?
#
loop_
_entity_poly.entity_id
_entity_poly.type
_entity_poly.pdbx_seq_one_letter_code
_entity_poly.pdbx_strand_id
1 'polypeptide(L)'
;MALSCFAAACLLAANALAYDAPDPAKPLFSADGIFLSSEDRSSLLEALAAIASNFPGNPRIDDDLREKALAIALTLDPLHHHSRAAQQELLIRATPKPTSFFNNLASVSETLWTIGNRLAESPPDPEEKRLAPYLLELSLLTHPDPPADRLVTFARVTERNAPVWEPALKLQRDNNRSTEKAHSLFREAVDRYREERRQTALAAKGPAPASANGTMIPGTPSIPTPPDGNLPRPSPKKDMEPIAASLSAVSQVRAIASAPVAGTVTLTLRSPRNSSEREWLAGHAPGTFPLVGSEEDIPLDEFALPLSALPARTGAWPEGALAEVRFSPLTQIPGPRRFLRAQPLLSTLALLESVLTGSTINPDFVLVAEIDPSSLNLVTPPALTAAIERAAVPGKPYILLPASVFEELVTLAQLSENLDFLFRSELIACENTATVVSRLNMPLDPALEAASAVFDEIEAVSRREDPAQRMTLSDLARNSAAQEKLRAILATFPDHLSARIMLEFGTRPIPASLLLSRFVSRVDTTVEPFLVL
;
A
#
# COMPACT_ATOMS: atom_id res chain seq x y z
N MET A 1 22.19 51.52 -63.70
CA MET A 1 21.48 50.29 -64.08
C MET A 1 22.26 49.11 -63.51
N ALA A 2 22.34 48.97 -62.18
CA ALA A 2 21.36 48.36 -61.26
C ALA A 2 21.29 46.84 -61.52
N LEU A 3 22.14 45.98 -60.93
CA LEU A 3 22.37 45.71 -59.48
C LEU A 3 21.07 45.32 -58.76
N SER A 4 20.64 44.06 -58.92
CA SER A 4 19.76 43.30 -58.01
C SER A 4 19.45 41.95 -58.65
N CYS A 5 19.89 40.85 -58.03
CA CYS A 5 19.20 39.53 -58.05
C CYS A 5 20.03 38.36 -57.48
N PHE A 6 21.28 38.54 -57.04
CA PHE A 6 22.12 37.42 -56.55
C PHE A 6 22.42 37.45 -55.04
N ALA A 7 21.55 38.06 -54.23
CA ALA A 7 21.70 38.11 -52.77
C ALA A 7 20.42 37.69 -52.01
N ALA A 8 19.69 36.69 -52.51
CA ALA A 8 18.47 36.20 -51.85
C ALA A 8 18.44 34.67 -51.57
N ALA A 9 19.55 33.95 -51.72
CA ALA A 9 19.58 32.49 -51.51
C ALA A 9 20.51 32.00 -50.38
N CYS A 10 21.24 32.89 -49.69
CA CYS A 10 22.24 32.48 -48.68
C CYS A 10 21.99 33.02 -47.25
N LEU A 11 20.78 33.50 -46.93
CA LEU A 11 20.43 34.01 -45.59
C LEU A 11 19.27 33.27 -44.88
N LEU A 12 18.98 32.03 -45.27
CA LEU A 12 17.99 31.17 -44.59
C LEU A 12 18.58 29.84 -44.07
N ALA A 13 19.89 29.78 -43.85
CA ALA A 13 20.58 28.59 -43.32
C ALA A 13 21.21 28.84 -41.94
N ALA A 14 20.54 29.61 -41.08
CA ALA A 14 20.95 29.84 -39.70
C ALA A 14 19.75 29.67 -38.77
N ASN A 15 19.52 28.42 -38.36
CA ASN A 15 18.94 27.95 -37.09
C ASN A 15 18.55 26.47 -37.26
N ALA A 16 19.50 25.64 -37.70
CA ALA A 16 19.30 24.19 -37.63
C ALA A 16 19.42 23.78 -36.16
N LEU A 17 18.26 23.56 -35.55
CA LEU A 17 18.06 23.03 -34.20
C LEU A 17 19.00 21.83 -33.97
N ALA A 18 19.73 21.84 -32.86
CA ALA A 18 20.66 20.78 -32.52
C ALA A 18 20.00 19.91 -31.45
N TYR A 19 19.53 18.73 -31.86
CA TYR A 19 19.11 17.67 -30.93
C TYR A 19 20.23 17.38 -29.92
N ASP A 20 19.90 17.46 -28.63
CA ASP A 20 20.79 17.12 -27.51
C ASP A 20 20.38 15.76 -26.92
N ALA A 21 21.30 14.79 -26.95
CA ALA A 21 21.00 13.45 -26.45
C ALA A 21 20.74 13.44 -24.93
N PRO A 22 19.73 12.67 -24.46
CA PRO A 22 19.50 12.47 -23.02
C PRO A 22 20.71 11.88 -22.30
N ASP A 23 20.99 12.36 -21.09
CA ASP A 23 22.09 11.86 -20.24
C ASP A 23 21.65 10.59 -19.47
N PRO A 24 22.14 9.39 -19.82
CA PRO A 24 21.74 8.15 -19.13
C PRO A 24 22.29 8.07 -17.70
N ALA A 25 23.28 8.90 -17.33
CA ALA A 25 23.82 8.90 -15.97
C ALA A 25 22.92 9.62 -14.96
N LYS A 26 21.93 10.38 -15.44
CA LYS A 26 21.00 11.16 -14.60
C LYS A 26 19.55 10.88 -15.02
N PRO A 27 19.07 9.64 -14.81
CA PRO A 27 17.72 9.28 -15.24
C PRO A 27 16.66 10.03 -14.42
N LEU A 28 15.53 10.34 -15.07
CA LEU A 28 14.39 11.04 -14.44
C LEU A 28 13.72 10.19 -13.34
N PHE A 29 13.74 8.87 -13.53
CA PHE A 29 13.16 7.84 -12.67
C PHE A 29 13.94 6.52 -12.87
N SER A 30 13.78 5.56 -11.96
CA SER A 30 14.33 4.21 -12.10
C SER A 30 13.35 3.29 -12.83
N ALA A 31 13.81 2.65 -13.91
CA ALA A 31 12.98 1.71 -14.69
C ALA A 31 12.55 0.47 -13.89
N ASP A 32 13.36 0.06 -12.90
CA ASP A 32 13.08 -1.10 -12.04
C ASP A 32 11.87 -0.87 -11.12
N GLY A 33 11.52 0.40 -10.87
CA GLY A 33 10.36 0.79 -10.07
C GLY A 33 9.09 1.04 -10.89
N ILE A 34 9.11 0.80 -12.21
CA ILE A 34 7.96 1.04 -13.10
C ILE A 34 7.28 -0.27 -13.48
N PHE A 35 6.06 -0.47 -13.00
CA PHE A 35 5.30 -1.70 -13.18
C PHE A 35 4.19 -1.47 -14.21
N LEU A 36 4.50 -1.65 -15.49
CA LEU A 36 3.52 -1.63 -16.57
C LEU A 36 3.23 -3.06 -17.02
N SER A 37 2.00 -3.34 -17.46
CA SER A 37 1.72 -4.59 -18.19
C SER A 37 2.55 -4.62 -19.49
N SER A 38 2.80 -5.80 -20.04
CA SER A 38 3.56 -5.92 -21.30
C SER A 38 2.92 -5.12 -22.43
N GLU A 39 1.59 -5.08 -22.50
CA GLU A 39 0.83 -4.33 -23.49
C GLU A 39 0.98 -2.81 -23.32
N ASP A 40 0.84 -2.31 -22.08
CA ASP A 40 0.99 -0.88 -21.82
C ASP A 40 2.43 -0.42 -22.01
N ARG A 41 3.41 -1.25 -21.61
CA ARG A 41 4.83 -0.95 -21.81
C ARG A 41 5.15 -0.86 -23.30
N SER A 42 4.67 -1.80 -24.12
CA SER A 42 4.83 -1.73 -25.58
C SER A 42 4.16 -0.50 -26.16
N SER A 43 2.89 -0.26 -25.82
CA SER A 43 2.11 0.87 -26.31
C SER A 43 2.75 2.22 -25.95
N LEU A 44 3.31 2.34 -24.73
CA LEU A 44 4.03 3.53 -24.29
C LEU A 44 5.30 3.76 -25.10
N LEU A 45 6.14 2.73 -25.25
CA LEU A 45 7.40 2.82 -26.00
C LEU A 45 7.15 3.14 -27.48
N GLU A 46 6.10 2.56 -28.07
CA GLU A 46 5.66 2.84 -29.43
C GLU A 46 5.17 4.28 -29.60
N ALA A 47 4.35 4.79 -28.66
CA ALA A 47 3.86 6.16 -28.67
C ALA A 47 5.03 7.17 -28.55
N LEU A 48 5.98 6.92 -27.66
CA LEU A 48 7.17 7.76 -27.49
C LEU A 48 8.09 7.73 -28.73
N ALA A 49 8.28 6.56 -29.34
CA ALA A 49 9.04 6.45 -30.59
C ALA A 49 8.34 7.14 -31.78
N ALA A 50 7.01 7.12 -31.82
CA ALA A 50 6.23 7.82 -32.83
C ALA A 50 6.37 9.35 -32.72
N ILE A 51 6.45 9.92 -31.51
CA ILE A 51 6.77 11.35 -31.31
C ILE A 51 8.11 11.69 -31.96
N ALA A 52 9.13 10.84 -31.74
CA ALA A 52 10.46 11.07 -32.30
C ALA A 52 10.51 10.95 -33.84
N SER A 53 9.66 10.10 -34.44
CA SER A 53 9.87 9.65 -35.84
C SER A 53 8.77 9.99 -36.83
N ASN A 54 7.49 10.00 -36.42
CA ASN A 54 6.37 9.96 -37.38
C ASN A 54 5.86 11.35 -37.79
N PHE A 55 6.30 12.40 -37.10
CA PHE A 55 5.76 13.75 -37.26
C PHE A 55 6.83 14.81 -37.56
N PRO A 56 7.78 14.60 -38.49
CA PRO A 56 8.94 15.47 -38.67
C PRO A 56 8.63 16.89 -39.13
N GLY A 57 7.44 17.12 -39.72
CA GLY A 57 6.97 18.43 -40.17
C GLY A 57 5.82 19.01 -39.33
N ASN A 58 5.46 18.39 -38.22
CA ASN A 58 4.37 18.89 -37.39
C ASN A 58 4.87 20.03 -36.49
N PRO A 59 4.25 21.23 -36.52
CA PRO A 59 4.73 22.39 -35.75
C PRO A 59 4.64 22.21 -34.22
N ARG A 60 3.94 21.18 -33.73
CA ARG A 60 3.88 20.83 -32.31
C ARG A 60 5.04 19.93 -31.85
N ILE A 61 5.77 19.32 -32.78
CA ILE A 61 6.83 18.35 -32.52
C ILE A 61 8.17 18.97 -32.93
N ASP A 62 8.78 19.68 -31.99
CA ASP A 62 10.15 20.20 -32.11
C ASP A 62 11.17 19.27 -31.41
N ASP A 63 12.45 19.64 -31.45
CA ASP A 63 13.52 18.76 -30.97
C ASP A 63 13.47 18.55 -29.44
N ASP A 64 13.15 19.57 -28.64
CA ASP A 64 12.92 19.43 -27.19
C ASP A 64 11.87 18.35 -26.88
N LEU A 65 10.78 18.28 -27.66
CA LEU A 65 9.75 17.28 -27.43
C LEU A 65 10.22 15.86 -27.81
N ARG A 66 11.03 15.75 -28.86
CA ARG A 66 11.67 14.47 -29.25
C ARG A 66 12.67 14.01 -28.19
N GLU A 67 13.45 14.93 -27.64
CA GLU A 67 14.39 14.68 -26.55
C GLU A 67 13.67 14.16 -25.31
N LYS A 68 12.59 14.83 -24.89
CA LYS A 68 11.74 14.38 -23.77
C LYS A 68 11.17 12.98 -24.00
N ALA A 69 10.64 12.71 -25.19
CA ALA A 69 10.09 11.40 -25.52
C ALA A 69 11.15 10.29 -25.49
N LEU A 70 12.32 10.56 -26.07
CA LEU A 70 13.45 9.61 -26.10
C LEU A 70 14.08 9.41 -24.72
N ALA A 71 14.14 10.45 -23.88
CA ALA A 71 14.62 10.32 -22.51
C ALA A 71 13.79 9.32 -21.71
N ILE A 72 12.46 9.40 -21.79
CA ILE A 72 11.59 8.44 -21.12
C ILE A 72 11.73 7.04 -21.74
N ALA A 73 11.66 6.93 -23.07
CA ALA A 73 11.65 5.63 -23.74
C ALA A 73 12.94 4.84 -23.47
N LEU A 74 14.10 5.50 -23.58
CA LEU A 74 15.41 4.87 -23.38
C LEU A 74 15.74 4.64 -21.90
N THR A 75 15.08 5.36 -20.99
CA THR A 75 15.14 5.03 -19.55
C THR A 75 14.34 3.75 -19.27
N LEU A 76 13.12 3.62 -19.81
CA LEU A 76 12.25 2.44 -19.61
C LEU A 76 12.80 1.16 -20.24
N ASP A 77 13.31 1.28 -21.46
CA ASP A 77 13.92 0.18 -22.21
C ASP A 77 15.10 0.72 -23.05
N PRO A 78 16.34 0.60 -22.53
CA PRO A 78 17.55 1.01 -23.24
C PRO A 78 17.79 0.27 -24.56
N LEU A 79 17.10 -0.84 -24.83
CA LEU A 79 17.26 -1.63 -26.05
C LEU A 79 16.07 -1.50 -27.02
N HIS A 80 15.10 -0.62 -26.73
CA HIS A 80 13.95 -0.42 -27.59
C HIS A 80 14.37 0.03 -29.01
N HIS A 81 14.14 -0.83 -29.99
CA HIS A 81 14.70 -0.72 -31.33
C HIS A 81 14.36 0.62 -32.02
N HIS A 82 13.08 1.02 -31.99
CA HIS A 82 12.63 2.21 -32.72
C HIS A 82 13.11 3.51 -32.07
N SER A 83 13.14 3.59 -30.73
CA SER A 83 13.67 4.76 -30.02
C SER A 83 15.17 4.93 -30.25
N ARG A 84 15.93 3.83 -30.27
CA ARG A 84 17.37 3.85 -30.59
C ARG A 84 17.64 4.30 -32.03
N ALA A 85 16.89 3.75 -32.99
CA ALA A 85 17.02 4.14 -34.39
C ALA A 85 16.72 5.64 -34.57
N ALA A 86 15.66 6.14 -33.94
CA ALA A 86 15.33 7.57 -34.00
C ALA A 86 16.41 8.45 -33.37
N GLN A 87 16.93 8.07 -32.20
CA GLN A 87 18.03 8.78 -31.54
C GLN A 87 19.29 8.82 -32.43
N GLN A 88 19.65 7.71 -33.06
CA GLN A 88 20.83 7.64 -33.94
C GLN A 88 20.72 8.58 -35.14
N GLU A 89 19.56 8.60 -35.80
CA GLU A 89 19.30 9.50 -36.94
C GLU A 89 19.32 10.98 -36.49
N LEU A 90 18.70 11.31 -35.35
CA LEU A 90 18.71 12.67 -34.81
C LEU A 90 20.13 13.14 -34.42
N LEU A 91 20.96 12.26 -33.86
CA LEU A 91 22.35 12.55 -33.51
C LEU A 91 23.20 12.94 -34.74
N ILE A 92 22.93 12.32 -35.89
CA ILE A 92 23.58 12.68 -37.17
C ILE A 92 22.82 13.76 -37.95
N ARG A 93 21.82 14.39 -37.32
CA ARG A 93 20.96 15.45 -37.90
C ARG A 93 20.18 14.98 -39.13
N ALA A 94 19.83 13.70 -39.19
CA ALA A 94 18.95 13.12 -40.19
C ALA A 94 17.51 13.02 -39.66
N THR A 95 16.54 12.95 -40.57
CA THR A 95 15.15 12.69 -40.22
C THR A 95 14.98 11.21 -39.90
N PRO A 96 14.50 10.84 -38.68
CA PRO A 96 14.24 9.45 -38.35
C PRO A 96 13.28 8.77 -39.32
N LYS A 97 13.48 7.48 -39.55
CA LYS A 97 12.56 6.67 -40.36
C LYS A 97 11.23 6.51 -39.62
N PRO A 98 10.09 6.80 -40.26
CA PRO A 98 8.78 6.59 -39.64
C PRO A 98 8.58 5.13 -39.21
N THR A 99 7.95 4.95 -38.06
CA THR A 99 7.52 3.65 -37.56
C THR A 99 6.14 3.29 -38.12
N SER A 100 5.73 2.02 -37.97
CA SER A 100 4.38 1.56 -38.31
C SER A 100 3.32 1.90 -37.25
N PHE A 101 3.73 2.38 -36.08
CA PHE A 101 2.86 2.63 -34.92
C PHE A 101 2.33 4.06 -34.94
N PHE A 102 1.07 4.28 -34.56
CA PHE A 102 0.44 5.60 -34.44
C PHE A 102 0.58 6.51 -35.68
N ASN A 103 -0.50 6.65 -36.43
CA ASN A 103 -0.57 7.51 -37.61
C ASN A 103 -0.98 8.96 -37.30
N ASN A 104 -1.34 9.28 -36.05
CA ASN A 104 -1.83 10.60 -35.66
C ASN A 104 -1.47 10.94 -34.21
N LEU A 105 -1.31 12.24 -33.92
CA LEU A 105 -0.91 12.73 -32.59
C LEU A 105 -2.01 12.62 -31.53
N ALA A 106 -3.29 12.54 -31.91
CA ALA A 106 -4.37 12.40 -30.95
C ALA A 106 -4.28 11.03 -30.27
N SER A 107 -4.07 9.96 -31.04
CA SER A 107 -3.87 8.62 -30.48
C SER A 107 -2.63 8.52 -29.59
N VAL A 108 -1.53 9.18 -29.96
CA VAL A 108 -0.33 9.29 -29.09
C VAL A 108 -0.67 9.98 -27.78
N SER A 109 -1.35 11.14 -27.86
CA SER A 109 -1.79 11.91 -26.69
C SER A 109 -2.67 11.09 -25.76
N GLU A 110 -3.63 10.33 -26.30
CA GLU A 110 -4.53 9.47 -25.52
C GLU A 110 -3.76 8.35 -24.80
N THR A 111 -2.87 7.63 -25.50
CA THR A 111 -2.07 6.56 -24.89
C THR A 111 -1.21 7.10 -23.74
N LEU A 112 -0.55 8.24 -23.94
CA LEU A 112 0.23 8.90 -22.88
C LEU A 112 -0.65 9.33 -21.70
N TRP A 113 -1.85 9.86 -21.98
CA TRP A 113 -2.80 10.27 -20.95
C TRP A 113 -3.25 9.09 -20.10
N THR A 114 -3.74 8.02 -20.74
CA THR A 114 -4.27 6.84 -20.06
C THR A 114 -3.22 6.21 -19.17
N ILE A 115 -1.99 6.02 -19.68
CA ILE A 115 -0.91 5.41 -18.90
C ILE A 115 -0.45 6.36 -17.79
N GLY A 116 -0.22 7.65 -18.09
CA GLY A 116 0.19 8.65 -17.11
C GLY A 116 -0.83 8.81 -15.97
N ASN A 117 -2.12 8.81 -16.28
CA ASN A 117 -3.18 8.94 -15.28
C ASN A 117 -3.24 7.70 -14.38
N ARG A 118 -3.10 6.50 -14.95
CA ARG A 118 -3.04 5.26 -14.18
C ARG A 118 -1.85 5.21 -13.23
N LEU A 119 -0.67 5.65 -13.70
CA LEU A 119 0.53 5.72 -12.86
C LEU A 119 0.40 6.73 -11.70
N ALA A 120 -0.56 7.65 -11.79
CA ALA A 120 -0.87 8.62 -10.75
C ALA A 120 -2.00 8.16 -9.79
N GLU A 121 -2.61 6.99 -9.98
CA GLU A 121 -3.66 6.48 -9.11
C GLU A 121 -3.13 6.10 -7.73
N SER A 122 -3.90 6.40 -6.68
CA SER A 122 -3.49 6.15 -5.31
C SER A 122 -3.66 4.69 -4.87
N PRO A 123 -2.71 4.13 -4.09
CA PRO A 123 -1.41 4.70 -3.73
C PRO A 123 -0.37 4.44 -4.84
N PRO A 124 0.32 5.48 -5.36
CA PRO A 124 1.27 5.27 -6.46
C PRO A 124 2.61 4.73 -5.91
N ASP A 125 3.22 3.80 -6.63
CA ASP A 125 4.61 3.40 -6.37
C ASP A 125 5.54 4.63 -6.58
N PRO A 126 6.62 4.82 -5.78
CA PRO A 126 7.39 6.07 -5.79
C PRO A 126 7.95 6.46 -7.16
N GLU A 127 8.43 5.50 -7.94
CA GLU A 127 8.97 5.77 -9.28
C GLU A 127 7.87 6.01 -10.32
N GLU A 128 6.69 5.41 -10.15
CA GLU A 128 5.52 5.68 -10.98
C GLU A 128 4.96 7.08 -10.73
N LYS A 129 4.92 7.50 -9.46
CA LYS A 129 4.61 8.87 -9.05
C LYS A 129 5.56 9.88 -9.70
N ARG A 130 6.84 9.51 -9.89
CA ARG A 130 7.82 10.34 -10.59
C ARG A 130 7.60 10.37 -12.09
N LEU A 131 7.29 9.24 -12.72
CA LEU A 131 7.07 9.14 -14.18
C LEU A 131 5.77 9.81 -14.64
N ALA A 132 4.68 9.67 -13.88
CA ALA A 132 3.34 10.11 -14.28
C ALA A 132 3.28 11.59 -14.74
N PRO A 133 3.82 12.58 -14.00
CA PRO A 133 3.85 13.97 -14.43
C PRO A 133 4.46 14.20 -15.83
N TYR A 134 5.53 13.47 -16.18
CA TYR A 134 6.19 13.63 -17.47
C TYR A 134 5.32 13.11 -18.63
N LEU A 135 4.63 11.98 -18.43
CA LEU A 135 3.71 11.43 -19.43
C LEU A 135 2.49 12.33 -19.65
N LEU A 136 1.93 12.87 -18.56
CA LEU A 136 0.81 13.80 -18.64
C LEU A 136 1.21 15.11 -19.34
N GLU A 137 2.40 15.65 -19.09
CA GLU A 137 2.92 16.82 -19.82
C GLU A 137 3.02 16.53 -21.33
N LEU A 138 3.64 15.41 -21.72
CA LEU A 138 3.77 15.02 -23.13
C LEU A 138 2.40 14.83 -23.81
N SER A 139 1.43 14.25 -23.09
CA SER A 139 0.05 14.15 -23.57
C SER A 139 -0.54 15.52 -23.87
N LEU A 140 -0.45 16.48 -22.94
CA LEU A 140 -0.97 17.83 -23.13
C LEU A 140 -0.29 18.59 -24.29
N LEU A 141 1.02 18.38 -24.49
CA LEU A 141 1.78 18.99 -25.58
C LEU A 141 1.38 18.45 -26.95
N THR A 142 1.12 17.14 -27.03
CA THR A 142 0.73 16.43 -28.26
C THR A 142 -0.76 16.56 -28.58
N HIS A 143 -1.60 16.89 -27.60
CA HIS A 143 -3.02 17.19 -27.82
C HIS A 143 -3.21 18.52 -28.58
N PRO A 144 -4.16 18.63 -29.53
CA PRO A 144 -4.41 19.88 -30.25
C PRO A 144 -5.01 20.97 -29.35
N ASP A 145 -5.99 20.59 -28.52
CA ASP A 145 -6.69 21.48 -27.58
C ASP A 145 -7.04 20.72 -26.30
N PRO A 146 -6.14 20.67 -25.30
CA PRO A 146 -6.28 19.79 -24.14
C PRO A 146 -7.53 20.12 -23.32
N PRO A 147 -8.39 19.12 -23.01
CA PRO A 147 -9.57 19.33 -22.18
C PRO A 147 -9.25 19.92 -20.79
N ALA A 148 -10.17 20.72 -20.26
CA ALA A 148 -9.96 21.43 -18.99
C ALA A 148 -9.80 20.50 -17.78
N ASP A 149 -10.50 19.36 -17.77
CA ASP A 149 -10.38 18.29 -16.77
C ASP A 149 -8.98 17.66 -16.77
N ARG A 150 -8.34 17.55 -17.94
CA ARG A 150 -6.95 17.09 -18.04
C ARG A 150 -5.97 18.08 -17.42
N LEU A 151 -6.17 19.37 -17.66
CA LEU A 151 -5.34 20.41 -17.03
C LEU A 151 -5.48 20.37 -15.51
N VAL A 152 -6.70 20.25 -14.99
CA VAL A 152 -6.97 20.10 -13.55
C VAL A 152 -6.28 18.86 -12.97
N THR A 153 -6.37 17.73 -13.66
CA THR A 153 -5.76 16.45 -13.24
C THR A 153 -4.24 16.57 -13.23
N PHE A 154 -3.65 17.14 -14.28
CA PHE A 154 -2.21 17.39 -14.35
C PHE A 154 -1.71 18.26 -13.18
N ALA A 155 -2.43 19.35 -12.84
CA ALA A 155 -2.09 20.20 -11.69
C ALA A 155 -2.19 19.48 -10.34
N ARG A 156 -3.10 18.50 -10.23
CA ARG A 156 -3.27 17.66 -9.04
C ARG A 156 -2.11 16.69 -8.88
N VAL A 157 -1.76 15.97 -9.94
CA VAL A 157 -0.68 14.96 -9.95
C VAL A 157 0.69 15.60 -9.74
N THR A 158 0.90 16.80 -10.28
CA THR A 158 2.16 17.55 -10.12
C THR A 158 2.31 18.22 -8.75
N GLU A 159 1.30 18.16 -7.88
CA GLU A 159 1.27 18.89 -6.60
C GLU A 159 1.63 20.39 -6.74
N ARG A 160 1.30 20.98 -7.90
CA ARG A 160 1.63 22.37 -8.29
C ARG A 160 3.13 22.65 -8.49
N ASN A 161 3.94 21.63 -8.76
CA ASN A 161 5.34 21.78 -9.17
C ASN A 161 5.53 21.25 -10.59
N ALA A 162 6.09 22.06 -11.50
CA ALA A 162 6.29 21.63 -12.88
C ALA A 162 7.26 20.43 -12.94
N PRO A 163 7.07 19.49 -13.89
CA PRO A 163 8.04 18.42 -14.13
C PRO A 163 9.44 18.98 -14.41
N VAL A 164 10.46 18.43 -13.74
CA VAL A 164 11.84 18.94 -13.78
C VAL A 164 12.68 18.07 -14.72
N TRP A 165 13.00 18.60 -15.90
CA TRP A 165 13.70 17.87 -16.97
C TRP A 165 15.22 18.09 -16.98
N GLU A 166 15.68 19.18 -16.35
CA GLU A 166 17.06 19.66 -16.35
C GLU A 166 18.12 18.65 -15.87
N PRO A 167 17.82 17.66 -14.98
CA PRO A 167 18.78 16.63 -14.63
C PRO A 167 19.18 15.73 -15.82
N ALA A 168 18.23 15.45 -16.72
CA ALA A 168 18.40 14.48 -17.81
C ALA A 168 18.58 15.13 -19.19
N LEU A 169 18.12 16.39 -19.36
CA LEU A 169 18.02 17.07 -20.66
C LEU A 169 18.56 18.49 -20.61
N LYS A 170 19.08 18.96 -21.75
CA LYS A 170 19.49 20.35 -21.97
C LYS A 170 18.52 21.05 -22.92
N LEU A 171 17.34 21.36 -22.42
CA LEU A 171 16.25 21.94 -23.22
C LEU A 171 16.58 23.34 -23.73
N GLN A 172 16.31 23.59 -25.01
CA GLN A 172 16.66 24.84 -25.71
C GLN A 172 15.43 25.78 -25.75
N ARG A 173 15.09 26.36 -24.59
CA ARG A 173 13.87 27.15 -24.38
C ARG A 173 13.66 28.28 -25.40
N ASP A 174 14.72 28.95 -25.82
CA ASP A 174 14.64 30.10 -26.73
C ASP A 174 14.39 29.68 -28.20
N ASN A 175 14.63 28.40 -28.51
CA ASN A 175 14.56 27.87 -29.87
C ASN A 175 13.36 26.93 -30.08
N ASN A 176 12.85 26.31 -29.02
CA ASN A 176 11.83 25.27 -29.08
C ASN A 176 10.53 25.67 -28.36
N ARG A 177 9.43 25.68 -29.12
CA ARG A 177 8.10 26.14 -28.66
C ARG A 177 7.45 25.19 -27.66
N SER A 178 7.80 23.90 -27.68
CA SER A 178 7.20 22.90 -26.80
C SER A 178 7.52 23.16 -25.33
N THR A 179 8.74 23.61 -25.02
CA THR A 179 9.12 23.94 -23.65
C THR A 179 8.42 25.20 -23.15
N GLU A 180 8.30 26.25 -23.96
CA GLU A 180 7.50 27.42 -23.59
C GLU A 180 6.01 27.06 -23.41
N LYS A 181 5.45 26.27 -24.35
CA LYS A 181 4.07 25.78 -24.27
C LYS A 181 3.84 24.94 -23.02
N ALA A 182 4.79 24.10 -22.60
CA ALA A 182 4.70 23.31 -21.37
C ALA A 182 4.53 24.22 -20.15
N HIS A 183 5.34 25.29 -20.04
CA HIS A 183 5.21 26.27 -18.95
C HIS A 183 3.87 27.02 -19.00
N SER A 184 3.38 27.35 -20.20
CA SER A 184 2.07 27.99 -20.36
C SER A 184 0.93 27.08 -19.91
N LEU A 185 0.91 25.83 -20.38
CA LEU A 185 -0.08 24.82 -20.01
C LEU A 185 -0.05 24.52 -18.52
N PHE A 186 1.14 24.45 -17.91
CA PHE A 186 1.27 24.26 -16.48
C PHE A 186 0.68 25.43 -15.67
N ARG A 187 0.94 26.67 -16.08
CA ARG A 187 0.32 27.84 -15.43
C ARG A 187 -1.20 27.81 -15.55
N GLU A 188 -1.71 27.52 -16.75
CA GLU A 188 -3.16 27.37 -16.95
C GLU A 188 -3.74 26.26 -16.07
N ALA A 189 -3.09 25.10 -16.01
CA ALA A 189 -3.49 23.97 -15.18
C ALA A 189 -3.59 24.36 -13.69
N VAL A 190 -2.59 25.06 -13.15
CA VAL A 190 -2.60 25.54 -11.76
C VAL A 190 -3.73 26.53 -11.51
N ASP A 191 -3.99 27.45 -12.44
CA ASP A 191 -5.06 28.44 -12.31
C ASP A 191 -6.45 27.79 -12.37
N ARG A 192 -6.66 26.83 -13.27
CA ARG A 192 -7.89 26.04 -13.36
C ARG A 192 -8.16 25.25 -12.09
N TYR A 193 -7.13 24.59 -11.55
CA TYR A 193 -7.24 23.83 -10.30
C TYR A 193 -7.57 24.74 -9.10
N ARG A 194 -7.04 25.96 -9.06
CA ARG A 194 -7.39 26.96 -8.03
C ARG A 194 -8.85 27.39 -8.15
N GLU A 195 -9.32 27.65 -9.36
CA GLU A 195 -10.70 28.05 -9.61
C GLU A 195 -11.68 26.91 -9.26
N GLU A 196 -11.38 25.66 -9.64
CA GLU A 196 -12.18 24.49 -9.23
C GLU A 196 -12.28 24.39 -7.71
N ARG A 197 -11.15 24.46 -6.98
CA ARG A 197 -11.17 24.43 -5.50
C ARG A 197 -11.97 25.60 -4.92
N ARG A 198 -11.91 26.78 -5.54
CA ARG A 198 -12.69 27.95 -5.10
C ARG A 198 -14.18 27.71 -5.29
N GLN A 199 -14.60 27.16 -6.43
CA GLN A 199 -15.98 26.84 -6.71
C GLN A 199 -16.52 25.75 -5.78
N THR A 200 -15.75 24.68 -5.53
CA THR A 200 -16.12 23.64 -4.56
C THR A 200 -16.26 24.21 -3.15
N ALA A 201 -15.34 25.10 -2.73
CA ALA A 201 -15.40 25.75 -1.42
C ALA A 201 -16.60 26.71 -1.28
N LEU A 202 -17.01 27.36 -2.37
CA LEU A 202 -18.21 28.20 -2.41
C LEU A 202 -19.48 27.37 -2.39
N ALA A 203 -19.53 26.23 -3.10
CA ALA A 203 -20.67 25.32 -3.07
C ALA A 203 -20.86 24.64 -1.71
N ALA A 204 -19.77 24.38 -0.98
CA ALA A 204 -19.82 23.84 0.38
C ALA A 204 -20.33 24.86 1.41
N LYS A 205 -20.22 26.17 1.14
CA LYS A 205 -20.90 27.22 1.89
C LYS A 205 -22.33 27.36 1.36
N GLY A 206 -23.26 26.59 1.93
CA GLY A 206 -24.68 26.60 1.53
C GLY A 206 -25.32 28.00 1.49
N PRO A 207 -26.51 28.15 0.86
CA PRO A 207 -27.15 29.44 0.68
C PRO A 207 -27.47 30.09 2.03
N ALA A 208 -27.03 31.34 2.20
CA ALA A 208 -27.39 32.15 3.36
C ALA A 208 -28.93 32.24 3.47
N PRO A 209 -29.51 32.16 4.68
CA PRO A 209 -30.95 32.15 4.86
C PRO A 209 -31.54 33.45 4.30
N ALA A 210 -32.50 33.30 3.39
CA ALA A 210 -33.29 34.39 2.85
C ALA A 210 -34.11 35.02 3.98
N SER A 211 -33.74 36.23 4.40
CA SER A 211 -34.53 37.03 5.33
C SER A 211 -35.70 37.63 4.55
N ALA A 212 -36.89 37.06 4.76
CA ALA A 212 -38.14 37.60 4.28
C ALA A 212 -38.71 38.64 5.26
N ASN A 213 -39.31 39.68 4.68
CA ASN A 213 -40.25 40.67 5.23
C ASN A 213 -39.71 41.92 5.93
N GLY A 214 -40.16 43.08 5.40
CA GLY A 214 -40.53 44.23 6.25
C GLY A 214 -40.21 45.63 5.70
N THR A 215 -41.05 46.12 4.80
CA THR A 215 -41.66 47.47 4.77
C THR A 215 -40.83 48.73 5.12
N MET A 216 -40.83 49.67 4.16
CA MET A 216 -40.30 51.05 4.24
C MET A 216 -40.80 51.89 5.42
N ILE A 217 -39.90 52.64 6.08
CA ILE A 217 -40.10 54.02 6.58
C ILE A 217 -38.74 54.78 6.49
N PRO A 218 -38.70 56.05 6.01
CA PRO A 218 -37.48 56.82 5.84
C PRO A 218 -37.11 57.62 7.09
N GLY A 219 -35.83 57.63 7.44
CA GLY A 219 -35.31 58.47 8.51
C GLY A 219 -33.88 58.10 8.87
N THR A 220 -32.92 58.79 8.27
CA THR A 220 -31.54 58.84 8.78
C THR A 220 -31.58 59.47 10.17
N PRO A 221 -31.08 58.77 11.20
CA PRO A 221 -29.85 59.26 11.81
C PRO A 221 -28.91 58.15 12.27
N SER A 222 -27.61 58.45 12.15
CA SER A 222 -26.51 57.96 12.99
C SER A 222 -26.36 56.45 13.15
N ILE A 223 -25.43 55.88 12.36
CA ILE A 223 -24.81 54.58 12.61
C ILE A 223 -24.25 54.58 14.05
N PRO A 224 -24.77 53.75 14.97
CA PRO A 224 -24.04 53.42 16.18
C PRO A 224 -22.91 52.49 15.74
N THR A 225 -21.68 52.87 16.08
CA THR A 225 -20.52 51.98 16.03
C THR A 225 -20.91 50.62 16.62
N PRO A 226 -20.74 49.50 15.90
CA PRO A 226 -20.96 48.20 16.51
C PRO A 226 -20.05 48.09 17.73
N PRO A 227 -20.53 47.52 18.86
CA PRO A 227 -19.63 47.23 19.96
C PRO A 227 -18.51 46.35 19.42
N ASP A 228 -17.28 46.60 19.87
CA ASP A 228 -16.12 45.73 19.74
C ASP A 228 -16.43 44.38 20.42
N GLY A 229 -17.32 43.61 19.80
CA GLY A 229 -17.48 42.20 20.00
C GLY A 229 -16.33 41.55 19.29
N ASN A 230 -15.16 41.58 19.94
CA ASN A 230 -14.21 40.48 19.87
C ASN A 230 -15.01 39.20 20.15
N LEU A 231 -15.66 38.64 19.12
CA LEU A 231 -16.01 37.24 19.11
C LEU A 231 -14.68 36.55 19.43
N PRO A 232 -14.57 35.82 20.55
CA PRO A 232 -13.34 35.14 20.90
C PRO A 232 -12.99 34.28 19.69
N ARG A 233 -11.89 34.67 19.03
CA ARG A 233 -11.27 33.87 17.97
C ARG A 233 -11.17 32.48 18.58
N PRO A 234 -11.81 31.44 18.00
CA PRO A 234 -11.83 30.12 18.62
C PRO A 234 -10.37 29.79 18.92
N SER A 235 -10.09 29.61 20.21
CA SER A 235 -8.75 29.29 20.68
C SER A 235 -8.24 28.16 19.80
N PRO A 236 -7.02 28.26 19.22
CA PRO A 236 -6.47 27.16 18.45
C PRO A 236 -6.60 25.90 19.32
N LYS A 237 -7.38 24.92 18.86
CA LYS A 237 -7.52 23.64 19.57
C LYS A 237 -6.11 23.14 19.80
N LYS A 238 -5.75 22.94 21.06
CA LYS A 238 -4.41 22.48 21.44
C LYS A 238 -4.16 21.16 20.73
N ASP A 239 -3.12 21.11 19.90
CA ASP A 239 -2.73 19.89 19.20
C ASP A 239 -2.50 18.78 20.23
N MET A 240 -3.11 17.62 19.99
CA MET A 240 -3.03 16.47 20.88
C MET A 240 -1.66 15.81 20.70
N GLU A 241 -0.98 15.48 21.79
CA GLU A 241 0.23 14.65 21.74
C GLU A 241 -0.12 13.27 21.17
N PRO A 242 0.59 12.79 20.14
CA PRO A 242 0.30 11.48 19.55
C PRO A 242 0.50 10.34 20.56
N ILE A 243 -0.49 9.45 20.65
CA ILE A 243 -0.40 8.23 21.46
C ILE A 243 -0.29 7.05 20.49
N ALA A 244 0.75 6.25 20.63
CA ALA A 244 0.98 5.11 19.74
C ALA A 244 1.10 3.79 20.51
N ALA A 245 0.54 2.73 19.93
CA ALA A 245 0.71 1.35 20.37
C ALA A 245 1.08 0.48 19.18
N SER A 246 1.77 -0.63 19.42
CA SER A 246 2.17 -1.58 18.37
C SER A 246 2.02 -3.02 18.83
N LEU A 247 1.69 -3.89 17.89
CA LEU A 247 1.47 -5.33 18.10
C LEU A 247 2.12 -6.13 16.97
N SER A 248 2.78 -7.22 17.32
CA SER A 248 3.25 -8.20 16.33
C SER A 248 2.10 -9.07 15.85
N ALA A 249 1.93 -9.16 14.53
CA ALA A 249 0.83 -9.92 13.93
C ALA A 249 1.24 -10.55 12.59
N VAL A 250 0.52 -11.59 12.20
CA VAL A 250 0.55 -12.13 10.83
C VAL A 250 -0.73 -11.71 10.15
N SER A 251 -0.62 -10.84 9.13
CA SER A 251 -1.76 -10.40 8.33
C SER A 251 -1.75 -11.09 6.97
N GLN A 252 -2.94 -11.31 6.42
CA GLN A 252 -3.08 -11.74 5.04
C GLN A 252 -2.87 -10.56 4.12
N VAL A 253 -1.83 -10.63 3.29
CA VAL A 253 -1.58 -9.62 2.27
C VAL A 253 -2.09 -10.15 0.95
N ARG A 254 -3.14 -9.51 0.42
CA ARG A 254 -3.66 -9.80 -0.90
C ARG A 254 -2.75 -9.15 -1.93
N ALA A 255 -2.30 -9.97 -2.89
CA ALA A 255 -1.61 -9.55 -4.11
C ALA A 255 -2.26 -10.28 -5.30
N ILE A 256 -1.48 -10.76 -6.28
CA ILE A 256 -1.96 -11.74 -7.28
C ILE A 256 -2.42 -13.04 -6.59
N ALA A 257 -1.78 -13.41 -5.47
CA ALA A 257 -2.22 -14.46 -4.56
C ALA A 257 -2.16 -13.93 -3.11
N SER A 258 -3.08 -14.38 -2.25
CA SER A 258 -3.05 -14.05 -0.82
C SER A 258 -1.94 -14.85 -0.14
N ALA A 259 -1.11 -14.17 0.65
CA ALA A 259 -0.07 -14.81 1.44
C ALA A 259 -0.04 -14.27 2.87
N PRO A 260 0.22 -15.12 3.88
CA PRO A 260 0.45 -14.66 5.24
C PRO A 260 1.80 -13.93 5.32
N VAL A 261 1.80 -12.74 5.90
CA VAL A 261 3.00 -11.92 6.11
C VAL A 261 3.08 -11.52 7.57
N ALA A 262 4.22 -11.81 8.20
CA ALA A 262 4.52 -11.33 9.54
C ALA A 262 4.97 -9.86 9.51
N GLY A 263 4.49 -9.08 10.47
CA GLY A 263 4.75 -7.66 10.57
C GLY A 263 4.36 -7.08 11.91
N THR A 264 4.48 -5.77 12.02
CA THR A 264 4.01 -4.99 13.15
C THR A 264 2.83 -4.14 12.70
N VAL A 265 1.70 -4.25 13.41
CA VAL A 265 0.59 -3.31 13.28
C VAL A 265 0.81 -2.20 14.29
N THR A 266 0.85 -0.96 13.83
CA THR A 266 0.96 0.24 14.67
C THR A 266 -0.32 1.05 14.55
N LEU A 267 -0.86 1.49 15.68
CA LEU A 267 -1.95 2.46 15.74
C LEU A 267 -1.44 3.73 16.40
N THR A 268 -1.64 4.88 15.75
CA THR A 268 -1.28 6.19 16.29
C THR A 268 -2.52 7.08 16.36
N LEU A 269 -2.96 7.40 17.57
CA LEU A 269 -4.02 8.37 17.81
C LEU A 269 -3.42 9.77 17.79
N ARG A 270 -3.85 10.62 16.86
CA ARG A 270 -3.27 11.96 16.61
C ARG A 270 -4.31 12.97 16.16
N SER A 271 -3.93 14.25 16.17
CA SER A 271 -4.70 15.30 15.49
C SER A 271 -4.58 15.18 13.95
N PRO A 272 -5.60 15.64 13.20
CA PRO A 272 -5.52 15.72 11.74
C PRO A 272 -4.37 16.61 11.24
N ARG A 273 -3.57 16.11 10.30
CA ARG A 273 -2.37 16.76 9.74
C ARG A 273 -2.69 17.87 8.75
N ASN A 274 -3.77 17.72 7.98
CA ASN A 274 -4.09 18.63 6.87
C ASN A 274 -5.59 19.02 6.86
N SER A 275 -5.99 19.86 5.91
CA SER A 275 -7.40 20.27 5.78
C SER A 275 -8.31 19.11 5.33
N SER A 276 -7.79 18.20 4.52
CA SER A 276 -8.54 17.07 3.97
C SER A 276 -8.91 16.06 5.06
N GLU A 277 -7.99 15.72 5.96
CA GLU A 277 -8.28 14.88 7.13
C GLU A 277 -9.30 15.55 8.08
N ARG A 278 -9.27 16.89 8.21
CA ARG A 278 -10.26 17.63 9.01
C ARG A 278 -11.65 17.60 8.38
N GLU A 279 -11.72 17.78 7.07
CA GLU A 279 -12.97 17.70 6.30
C GLU A 279 -13.53 16.26 6.35
N TRP A 280 -12.68 15.26 6.18
CA TRP A 280 -13.05 13.84 6.30
C TRP A 280 -13.58 13.53 7.71
N LEU A 281 -12.88 13.96 8.77
CA LEU A 281 -13.31 13.73 10.15
C LEU A 281 -14.64 14.44 10.46
N ALA A 282 -14.89 15.62 9.89
CA ALA A 282 -16.15 16.32 10.03
C ALA A 282 -17.33 15.62 9.32
N GLY A 283 -17.05 14.88 8.24
CA GLY A 283 -18.03 14.08 7.49
C GLY A 283 -18.08 12.59 7.89
N HIS A 284 -17.32 12.19 8.92
CA HIS A 284 -17.18 10.78 9.32
C HIS A 284 -18.51 10.17 9.77
N ALA A 285 -18.73 8.90 9.39
CA ALA A 285 -19.97 8.21 9.68
C ALA A 285 -20.18 8.00 11.19
N PRO A 286 -21.32 8.43 11.76
CA PRO A 286 -21.61 8.22 13.17
C PRO A 286 -21.69 6.72 13.48
N GLY A 287 -21.14 6.30 14.61
CA GLY A 287 -21.18 4.91 15.06
C GLY A 287 -19.97 4.05 14.66
N THR A 288 -18.96 4.62 14.00
CA THR A 288 -17.68 3.94 13.69
C THR A 288 -16.49 4.75 14.20
N PHE A 289 -15.37 4.09 14.46
CA PHE A 289 -14.12 4.78 14.82
C PHE A 289 -13.55 5.54 13.61
N PRO A 290 -13.01 6.77 13.79
CA PRO A 290 -12.38 7.52 12.70
C PRO A 290 -10.95 7.01 12.48
N LEU A 291 -10.87 5.92 11.70
CA LEU A 291 -9.63 5.21 11.36
C LEU A 291 -9.20 5.53 9.92
N VAL A 292 -7.90 5.72 9.71
CA VAL A 292 -7.30 5.86 8.38
C VAL A 292 -6.08 4.94 8.24
N GLY A 293 -5.85 4.43 7.03
CA GLY A 293 -4.62 3.72 6.71
C GLY A 293 -3.45 4.69 6.50
N SER A 294 -2.25 4.29 6.91
CA SER A 294 -1.02 5.03 6.64
C SER A 294 -0.58 4.86 5.17
N GLU A 295 0.04 5.90 4.61
CA GLU A 295 0.59 5.89 3.24
C GLU A 295 2.05 5.36 3.18
N GLU A 296 2.73 5.20 4.31
CA GLU A 296 4.17 4.91 4.35
C GLU A 296 4.51 3.43 4.10
N ASP A 297 3.58 2.52 4.40
CA ASP A 297 3.77 1.06 4.38
C ASP A 297 2.77 0.36 3.44
N ILE A 298 2.48 -0.93 3.68
CA ILE A 298 1.51 -1.69 2.88
C ILE A 298 0.14 -1.00 3.02
N PRO A 299 -0.50 -0.61 1.90
CA PRO A 299 -1.83 -0.03 1.94
C PRO A 299 -2.80 -0.99 2.60
N LEU A 300 -3.65 -0.46 3.47
CA LEU A 300 -4.70 -1.24 4.11
C LEU A 300 -5.93 -1.27 3.21
N ASP A 301 -6.70 -2.36 3.25
CA ASP A 301 -8.05 -2.37 2.69
C ASP A 301 -8.91 -1.28 3.35
N GLU A 302 -9.94 -0.78 2.67
CA GLU A 302 -10.91 0.08 3.34
C GLU A 302 -11.61 -0.71 4.45
N PHE A 303 -11.59 -0.19 5.67
CA PHE A 303 -12.25 -0.82 6.80
C PHE A 303 -12.96 0.18 7.70
N ALA A 304 -14.06 -0.28 8.29
CA ALA A 304 -14.80 0.45 9.30
C ALA A 304 -15.02 -0.47 10.51
N LEU A 305 -14.61 0.00 11.69
CA LEU A 305 -14.85 -0.69 12.94
C LEU A 305 -15.99 0.01 13.69
N PRO A 306 -17.10 -0.68 14.01
CA PRO A 306 -18.20 -0.07 14.74
C PRO A 306 -17.76 0.23 16.18
N LEU A 307 -18.28 1.31 16.77
CA LEU A 307 -17.99 1.67 18.17
C LEU A 307 -18.37 0.55 19.14
N SER A 308 -19.38 -0.25 18.79
CA SER A 308 -19.83 -1.41 19.56
C SER A 308 -18.86 -2.59 19.55
N ALA A 309 -17.81 -2.56 18.72
CA ALA A 309 -16.80 -3.62 18.69
C ALA A 309 -15.91 -3.61 19.94
N LEU A 310 -15.82 -2.48 20.64
CA LEU A 310 -15.09 -2.37 21.90
C LEU A 310 -16.06 -2.48 23.09
N PRO A 311 -15.61 -3.05 24.23
CA PRO A 311 -16.41 -3.10 25.45
C PRO A 311 -16.86 -1.70 25.89
N ALA A 312 -18.04 -1.57 26.50
CA ALA A 312 -18.57 -0.29 27.00
C ALA A 312 -17.69 0.42 28.05
N ARG A 313 -16.74 -0.32 28.65
CA ARG A 313 -15.73 0.21 29.59
C ARG A 313 -14.56 0.94 28.91
N THR A 314 -14.50 0.91 27.59
CA THR A 314 -13.41 1.55 26.83
C THR A 314 -13.55 3.07 26.94
N GLY A 315 -12.43 3.78 27.13
CA GLY A 315 -12.43 5.23 27.32
C GLY A 315 -13.14 6.00 26.20
N ALA A 316 -13.60 7.20 26.52
CA ALA A 316 -14.23 8.07 25.53
C ALA A 316 -13.23 8.44 24.41
N TRP A 317 -13.70 8.46 23.16
CA TRP A 317 -12.89 8.90 22.04
C TRP A 317 -12.44 10.36 22.22
N PRO A 318 -11.14 10.69 22.13
CA PRO A 318 -10.70 12.07 22.29
C PRO A 318 -11.27 12.99 21.19
N GLU A 319 -11.78 14.15 21.60
CA GLU A 319 -12.47 15.06 20.68
C GLU A 319 -11.53 15.54 19.56
N GLY A 320 -11.92 15.31 18.30
CA GLY A 320 -11.15 15.72 17.14
C GLY A 320 -9.92 14.86 16.85
N ALA A 321 -9.77 13.71 17.51
CA ALA A 321 -8.72 12.75 17.22
C ALA A 321 -9.08 11.83 16.04
N LEU A 322 -8.06 11.39 15.35
CA LEU A 322 -8.09 10.40 14.26
C LEU A 322 -7.01 9.35 14.55
N ALA A 323 -7.31 8.08 14.29
CA ALA A 323 -6.34 7.02 14.46
C ALA A 323 -5.79 6.56 13.11
N GLU A 324 -4.47 6.67 12.96
CA GLU A 324 -3.73 6.17 11.82
C GLU A 324 -3.26 4.74 12.11
N VAL A 325 -3.61 3.81 11.22
CA VAL A 325 -3.24 2.39 11.30
C VAL A 325 -2.21 2.09 10.22
N ARG A 326 -1.14 1.39 10.61
CA ARG A 326 -0.03 1.03 9.74
C ARG A 326 0.32 -0.43 9.91
N PHE A 327 0.62 -1.14 8.82
CA PHE A 327 1.16 -2.50 8.86
C PHE A 327 2.54 -2.54 8.19
N SER A 328 3.58 -2.68 9.00
CA SER A 328 4.99 -2.71 8.56
C SER A 328 5.46 -4.17 8.51
N PRO A 329 5.71 -4.75 7.32
CA PRO A 329 6.13 -6.15 7.22
C PRO A 329 7.56 -6.34 7.74
N LEU A 330 7.85 -7.48 8.37
CA LEU A 330 9.21 -7.82 8.84
C LEU A 330 10.18 -8.06 7.69
N THR A 331 9.66 -8.51 6.55
CA THR A 331 10.44 -8.80 5.34
C THR A 331 9.81 -8.11 4.14
N GLN A 332 10.64 -7.67 3.20
CA GLN A 332 10.15 -7.06 1.96
C GLN A 332 9.26 -8.05 1.18
N ILE A 333 8.04 -7.61 0.84
CA ILE A 333 7.12 -8.39 0.03
C ILE A 333 7.46 -8.20 -1.44
N PRO A 334 7.60 -9.28 -2.24
CA PRO A 334 7.82 -9.16 -3.67
C PRO A 334 6.57 -8.63 -4.39
N GLY A 335 6.78 -7.79 -5.40
CA GLY A 335 5.72 -7.23 -6.24
C GLY A 335 5.44 -5.75 -5.97
N PRO A 336 4.64 -5.10 -6.84
CA PRO A 336 4.33 -3.67 -6.74
C PRO A 336 3.38 -3.38 -5.57
N ARG A 337 3.64 -2.29 -4.83
CA ARG A 337 2.91 -1.98 -3.59
C ARG A 337 1.43 -1.72 -3.83
N ARG A 338 1.07 -1.14 -4.98
CA ARG A 338 -0.33 -0.82 -5.30
C ARG A 338 -1.26 -2.04 -5.36
N PHE A 339 -0.72 -3.23 -5.61
CA PHE A 339 -1.51 -4.48 -5.59
C PHE A 339 -1.53 -5.16 -4.23
N LEU A 340 -0.73 -4.68 -3.28
CA LEU A 340 -0.68 -5.22 -1.93
C LEU A 340 -1.78 -4.57 -1.09
N ARG A 341 -2.58 -5.39 -0.43
CA ARG A 341 -3.55 -4.94 0.58
C ARG A 341 -3.49 -5.81 1.81
N ALA A 342 -3.34 -5.19 2.98
CA ALA A 342 -3.43 -5.87 4.26
C ALA A 342 -4.75 -5.54 4.97
N GLN A 343 -5.24 -6.46 5.80
CA GLN A 343 -6.48 -6.27 6.55
C GLN A 343 -6.28 -6.62 8.03
N PRO A 344 -5.68 -5.73 8.84
CA PRO A 344 -5.35 -6.01 10.25
C PRO A 344 -6.47 -5.58 11.21
N LEU A 345 -7.72 -6.00 10.99
CA LEU A 345 -8.90 -5.55 11.75
C LEU A 345 -8.84 -5.91 13.24
N LEU A 346 -8.54 -7.16 13.56
CA LEU A 346 -8.47 -7.64 14.94
C LEU A 346 -7.29 -7.02 15.70
N SER A 347 -6.15 -6.88 15.01
CA SER A 347 -4.99 -6.16 15.55
C SER A 347 -5.33 -4.70 15.86
N THR A 348 -6.07 -4.04 14.95
CA THR A 348 -6.52 -2.66 15.13
C THR A 348 -7.45 -2.53 16.34
N LEU A 349 -8.39 -3.44 16.54
CA LEU A 349 -9.26 -3.46 17.72
C LEU A 349 -8.46 -3.60 19.03
N ALA A 350 -7.49 -4.51 19.06
CA ALA A 350 -6.66 -4.70 20.25
C ALA A 350 -5.83 -3.45 20.60
N LEU A 351 -5.30 -2.78 19.58
CA LEU A 351 -4.56 -1.52 19.74
C LEU A 351 -5.45 -0.34 20.13
N LEU A 352 -6.70 -0.30 19.66
CA LEU A 352 -7.67 0.69 20.09
C LEU A 352 -8.00 0.55 21.58
N GLU A 353 -8.26 -0.68 22.07
CA GLU A 353 -8.48 -0.89 23.51
C GLU A 353 -7.25 -0.46 24.32
N SER A 354 -6.03 -0.82 23.88
CA SER A 354 -4.77 -0.39 24.50
C SER A 354 -4.69 1.13 24.64
N VAL A 355 -4.80 1.85 23.52
CA VAL A 355 -4.63 3.31 23.50
C VAL A 355 -5.73 4.03 24.28
N LEU A 356 -6.98 3.58 24.20
CA LEU A 356 -8.11 4.22 24.88
C LEU A 356 -8.16 3.93 26.38
N THR A 357 -7.59 2.81 26.83
CA THR A 357 -7.51 2.46 28.26
C THR A 357 -6.18 2.83 28.91
N GLY A 358 -5.16 3.14 28.10
CA GLY A 358 -3.78 3.30 28.57
C GLY A 358 -3.10 1.98 28.95
N SER A 359 -3.64 0.83 28.52
CA SER A 359 -3.07 -0.49 28.79
C SER A 359 -1.89 -0.76 27.86
N THR A 360 -0.88 -1.48 28.34
CA THR A 360 0.27 -1.89 27.52
C THR A 360 -0.03 -3.17 26.77
N ILE A 361 0.27 -3.20 25.47
CA ILE A 361 0.24 -4.45 24.69
C ILE A 361 1.28 -5.41 25.23
N ASN A 362 0.89 -6.66 25.42
CA ASN A 362 1.78 -7.73 25.84
C ASN A 362 2.68 -8.15 24.66
N PRO A 363 4.01 -7.98 24.76
CA PRO A 363 4.93 -8.25 23.66
C PRO A 363 5.20 -9.75 23.45
N ASP A 364 4.82 -10.61 24.40
CA ASP A 364 5.06 -12.05 24.34
C ASP A 364 4.10 -12.76 23.37
N PHE A 365 3.06 -12.06 22.89
CA PHE A 365 2.08 -12.60 21.96
C PHE A 365 2.27 -12.11 20.53
N VAL A 366 2.09 -13.04 19.58
CA VAL A 366 1.91 -12.75 18.15
C VAL A 366 0.50 -13.16 17.76
N LEU A 367 -0.24 -12.24 17.14
CA LEU A 367 -1.60 -12.51 16.70
C LEU A 367 -1.63 -13.17 15.31
N VAL A 368 -2.22 -14.36 15.21
CA VAL A 368 -2.44 -15.10 13.95
C VAL A 368 -3.93 -15.40 13.81
N ALA A 369 -4.74 -14.36 13.86
CA ALA A 369 -6.18 -14.43 13.71
C ALA A 369 -6.70 -13.14 13.10
N GLU A 370 -7.84 -13.23 12.42
CA GLU A 370 -8.54 -12.08 11.89
C GLU A 370 -10.03 -12.18 12.23
N ILE A 371 -10.76 -11.08 12.07
CA ILE A 371 -12.22 -11.07 12.26
C ILE A 371 -12.95 -10.85 10.95
N ASP A 372 -14.13 -11.46 10.85
CA ASP A 372 -15.08 -11.12 9.80
C ASP A 372 -15.69 -9.74 10.11
N PRO A 373 -15.62 -8.76 9.18
CA PRO A 373 -16.04 -7.39 9.47
C PRO A 373 -17.55 -7.24 9.72
N SER A 374 -18.36 -8.21 9.27
CA SER A 374 -19.83 -8.14 9.42
C SER A 374 -20.30 -8.74 10.75
N SER A 375 -19.67 -9.83 11.18
CA SER A 375 -20.06 -10.58 12.39
C SER A 375 -19.15 -10.34 13.58
N LEU A 376 -17.96 -9.77 13.36
CA LEU A 376 -16.88 -9.61 14.35
C LEU A 376 -16.42 -10.92 15.00
N ASN A 377 -16.75 -12.06 14.39
CA ASN A 377 -16.30 -13.38 14.83
C ASN A 377 -14.88 -13.66 14.35
N LEU A 378 -14.14 -14.43 15.14
CA LEU A 378 -12.82 -14.91 14.74
C LEU A 378 -12.93 -15.83 13.53
N VAL A 379 -12.04 -15.65 12.57
CA VAL A 379 -11.96 -16.45 11.35
C VAL A 379 -10.62 -17.17 11.32
N THR A 380 -10.65 -18.42 10.88
CA THR A 380 -9.43 -19.20 10.62
C THR A 380 -8.61 -18.53 9.52
N PRO A 381 -7.32 -18.24 9.75
CA PRO A 381 -6.48 -17.64 8.72
C PRO A 381 -6.30 -18.60 7.53
N PRO A 382 -6.38 -18.12 6.29
CA PRO A 382 -6.05 -18.95 5.13
C PRO A 382 -4.55 -19.30 5.16
N ALA A 383 -4.20 -20.47 4.63
CA ALA A 383 -2.84 -21.01 4.70
C ALA A 383 -2.27 -21.07 6.13
N LEU A 384 -3.05 -21.64 7.06
CA LEU A 384 -2.76 -21.72 8.49
C LEU A 384 -1.33 -22.14 8.83
N THR A 385 -0.81 -23.21 8.20
CA THR A 385 0.56 -23.69 8.45
C THR A 385 1.59 -22.63 8.11
N ALA A 386 1.48 -21.99 6.95
CA ALA A 386 2.39 -20.92 6.55
C ALA A 386 2.25 -19.71 7.48
N ALA A 387 1.05 -19.41 7.97
CA ALA A 387 0.84 -18.31 8.93
C ALA A 387 1.54 -18.60 10.28
N ILE A 388 1.44 -19.81 10.81
CA ILE A 388 2.13 -20.25 12.04
C ILE A 388 3.65 -20.18 11.85
N GLU A 389 4.17 -20.67 10.73
CA GLU A 389 5.61 -20.63 10.44
C GLU A 389 6.14 -19.19 10.35
N ARG A 390 5.36 -18.26 9.78
CA ARG A 390 5.73 -16.84 9.71
C ARG A 390 5.69 -16.15 11.07
N ALA A 391 4.79 -16.58 11.96
CA ALA A 391 4.69 -16.05 13.32
C ALA A 391 5.81 -16.54 14.25
N ALA A 392 6.42 -17.69 13.96
CA ALA A 392 7.51 -18.27 14.73
C ALA A 392 8.82 -17.49 14.54
N VAL A 393 8.93 -16.35 15.23
CA VAL A 393 10.12 -15.47 15.25
C VAL A 393 11.08 -15.84 16.38
N PRO A 394 12.36 -15.40 16.34
CA PRO A 394 13.29 -15.59 17.45
C PRO A 394 12.73 -15.05 18.76
N GLY A 395 12.82 -15.84 19.84
CA GLY A 395 12.26 -15.50 21.16
C GLY A 395 11.11 -16.38 21.62
N LYS A 396 10.63 -17.32 20.79
CA LYS A 396 9.51 -18.24 21.10
C LYS A 396 8.25 -17.51 21.64
N PRO A 397 7.69 -16.52 20.92
CA PRO A 397 6.46 -15.89 21.37
C PRO A 397 5.30 -16.90 21.38
N TYR A 398 4.29 -16.61 22.19
CA TYR A 398 3.00 -17.29 22.17
C TYR A 398 2.19 -16.86 20.94
N ILE A 399 1.66 -17.81 20.19
CA ILE A 399 0.85 -17.53 19.01
C ILE A 399 -0.64 -17.64 19.38
N LEU A 400 -1.36 -16.53 19.27
CA LEU A 400 -2.82 -16.52 19.46
C LEU A 400 -3.55 -16.95 18.19
N LEU A 401 -4.38 -17.99 18.30
CA LEU A 401 -5.14 -18.58 17.20
C LEU A 401 -6.61 -18.79 17.59
N PRO A 402 -7.55 -18.80 16.61
CA PRO A 402 -8.94 -19.17 16.86
C PRO A 402 -9.03 -20.64 17.31
N ALA A 403 -9.83 -20.94 18.33
CA ALA A 403 -10.02 -22.31 18.80
C ALA A 403 -10.54 -23.28 17.71
N SER A 404 -11.20 -22.75 16.66
CA SER A 404 -11.70 -23.51 15.51
C SER A 404 -10.60 -24.21 14.70
N VAL A 405 -9.33 -23.80 14.81
CA VAL A 405 -8.23 -24.40 14.04
C VAL A 405 -7.78 -25.76 14.58
N PHE A 406 -8.27 -26.16 15.76
CA PHE A 406 -7.81 -27.34 16.47
C PHE A 406 -7.86 -28.63 15.65
N GLU A 407 -8.99 -28.94 15.03
CA GLU A 407 -9.17 -30.16 14.24
C GLU A 407 -8.25 -30.22 13.02
N GLU A 408 -8.04 -29.08 12.37
CA GLU A 408 -7.13 -28.94 11.22
C GLU A 408 -5.67 -29.19 11.64
N LEU A 409 -5.25 -28.63 12.78
CA LEU A 409 -3.89 -28.81 13.29
C LEU A 409 -3.61 -30.23 13.80
N VAL A 410 -4.58 -30.88 14.46
CA VAL A 410 -4.46 -32.29 14.83
C VAL A 410 -4.32 -33.16 13.58
N THR A 411 -5.14 -32.89 12.56
CA THR A 411 -5.09 -33.60 11.27
C THR A 411 -3.74 -33.39 10.58
N LEU A 412 -3.22 -32.16 10.58
CA LEU A 412 -1.90 -31.83 10.02
C LEU A 412 -0.77 -32.54 10.76
N ALA A 413 -0.79 -32.51 12.10
CA ALA A 413 0.19 -33.20 12.93
C ALA A 413 0.17 -34.71 12.68
N GLN A 414 -1.03 -35.30 12.59
CA GLN A 414 -1.17 -36.69 12.20
C GLN A 414 -0.62 -36.90 10.79
N LEU A 415 -1.09 -36.21 9.76
CA LEU A 415 -0.61 -36.44 8.39
C LEU A 415 0.91 -36.35 8.22
N SER A 416 1.54 -35.34 8.83
CA SER A 416 2.98 -35.09 8.71
C SER A 416 3.85 -35.91 9.65
N GLU A 417 3.29 -36.47 10.74
CA GLU A 417 4.03 -37.05 11.87
C GLU A 417 5.09 -36.09 12.47
N ASN A 418 4.92 -34.78 12.24
CA ASN A 418 5.81 -33.73 12.72
C ASN A 418 5.09 -32.87 13.77
N LEU A 419 5.68 -32.80 14.97
CA LEU A 419 5.20 -32.01 16.09
C LEU A 419 6.10 -30.81 16.43
N ASP A 420 7.18 -30.59 15.68
CA ASP A 420 8.17 -29.53 15.96
C ASP A 420 7.53 -28.14 15.99
N PHE A 421 6.51 -27.91 15.15
CA PHE A 421 5.82 -26.63 15.07
C PHE A 421 5.12 -26.23 16.38
N LEU A 422 4.76 -27.20 17.23
CA LEU A 422 4.13 -26.94 18.53
C LEU A 422 5.08 -26.32 19.55
N PHE A 423 6.40 -26.48 19.33
CA PHE A 423 7.47 -26.10 20.26
C PHE A 423 8.37 -24.96 19.76
N ARG A 424 8.27 -24.61 18.46
CA ARG A 424 8.92 -23.39 17.92
C ARG A 424 8.33 -22.13 18.52
N SER A 425 7.01 -22.13 18.67
CA SER A 425 6.22 -21.12 19.36
C SER A 425 4.97 -21.83 19.89
N GLU A 426 4.65 -21.63 21.16
CA GLU A 426 3.49 -22.28 21.76
C GLU A 426 2.19 -21.65 21.24
N LEU A 427 1.25 -22.50 20.85
CA LEU A 427 -0.04 -22.11 20.30
C LEU A 427 -1.05 -21.98 21.45
N ILE A 428 -1.78 -20.87 21.47
CA ILE A 428 -2.80 -20.55 22.47
C ILE A 428 -4.14 -20.30 21.76
N ALA A 429 -5.17 -21.01 22.20
CA ALA A 429 -6.51 -20.93 21.63
C ALA A 429 -7.27 -19.71 22.19
N CYS A 430 -8.09 -19.10 21.34
CA CYS A 430 -9.04 -18.06 21.70
C CYS A 430 -10.40 -18.36 21.10
N GLU A 431 -11.46 -18.25 21.90
CA GLU A 431 -12.82 -18.56 21.45
C GLU A 431 -13.50 -17.39 20.75
N ASN A 432 -13.17 -16.15 21.14
CA ASN A 432 -13.83 -14.96 20.64
C ASN A 432 -12.91 -13.72 20.68
N THR A 433 -13.36 -12.68 20.00
CA THR A 433 -12.65 -11.39 19.85
C THR A 433 -12.36 -10.73 21.20
N ALA A 434 -13.29 -10.79 22.17
CA ALA A 434 -13.08 -10.17 23.48
C ALA A 434 -11.95 -10.87 24.27
N THR A 435 -11.85 -12.20 24.20
CA THR A 435 -10.75 -12.95 24.82
C THR A 435 -9.40 -12.58 24.21
N VAL A 436 -9.32 -12.45 22.87
CA VAL A 436 -8.09 -12.03 22.19
C VAL A 436 -7.65 -10.65 22.67
N VAL A 437 -8.55 -9.68 22.60
CA VAL A 437 -8.22 -8.29 22.98
C VAL A 437 -7.82 -8.21 24.46
N SER A 438 -8.53 -8.92 25.34
CA SER A 438 -8.20 -8.97 26.77
C SER A 438 -6.81 -9.57 27.01
N ARG A 439 -6.46 -10.69 26.36
CA ARG A 439 -5.14 -11.34 26.51
C ARG A 439 -4.01 -10.44 26.04
N LEU A 440 -4.20 -9.75 24.91
CA LEU A 440 -3.20 -8.83 24.35
C LEU A 440 -2.97 -7.58 25.21
N ASN A 441 -3.95 -7.18 26.03
CA ASN A 441 -3.90 -5.98 26.86
C ASN A 441 -3.63 -6.26 28.35
N MET A 442 -3.32 -7.51 28.72
CA MET A 442 -3.03 -7.91 30.09
C MET A 442 -1.60 -8.48 30.21
N PRO A 443 -0.96 -8.36 31.39
CA PRO A 443 0.27 -9.09 31.68
C PRO A 443 0.12 -10.59 31.43
N LEU A 444 1.25 -11.28 31.22
CA LEU A 444 1.27 -12.72 31.01
C LEU A 444 0.60 -13.44 32.20
N ASP A 445 -0.28 -14.39 31.89
CA ASP A 445 -0.97 -15.19 32.91
C ASP A 445 0.03 -16.13 33.60
N PRO A 446 0.19 -16.07 34.94
CA PRO A 446 1.07 -16.99 35.66
C PRO A 446 0.73 -18.47 35.44
N ALA A 447 -0.54 -18.79 35.16
CA ALA A 447 -0.96 -20.15 34.83
C ALA A 447 -0.43 -20.61 33.47
N LEU A 448 -0.32 -19.69 32.50
CA LEU A 448 0.31 -19.95 31.21
C LEU A 448 1.81 -20.16 31.39
N GLU A 449 2.49 -19.26 32.12
CA GLU A 449 3.93 -19.37 32.38
C GLU A 449 4.30 -20.70 33.06
N ALA A 450 3.52 -21.12 34.06
CA ALA A 450 3.71 -22.41 34.71
C ALA A 450 3.44 -23.60 33.78
N ALA A 451 2.43 -23.50 32.91
CA ALA A 451 2.11 -24.55 31.94
C ALA A 451 3.21 -24.70 30.87
N SER A 452 3.71 -23.59 30.35
CA SER A 452 4.81 -23.55 29.37
C SER A 452 6.11 -24.11 29.94
N ALA A 453 6.41 -23.84 31.22
CA ALA A 453 7.56 -24.47 31.89
C ALA A 453 7.47 -26.02 31.89
N VAL A 454 6.28 -26.58 32.15
CA VAL A 454 6.05 -28.04 32.06
C VAL A 454 6.11 -28.54 30.63
N PHE A 455 5.65 -27.74 29.66
CA PHE A 455 5.71 -28.07 28.24
C PHE A 455 7.15 -28.11 27.71
N ASP A 456 8.00 -27.17 28.12
CA ASP A 456 9.43 -27.14 27.83
C ASP A 456 10.18 -28.35 28.41
N GLU A 457 9.77 -28.88 29.57
CA GLU A 457 10.34 -30.13 30.10
C GLU A 457 10.11 -31.32 29.17
N ILE A 458 8.98 -31.37 28.46
CA ILE A 458 8.69 -32.40 27.46
C ILE A 458 9.62 -32.22 26.26
N GLU A 459 9.79 -30.99 25.79
CA GLU A 459 10.72 -30.67 24.69
C GLU A 459 12.16 -31.07 25.04
N ALA A 460 12.60 -30.79 26.26
CA ALA A 460 13.95 -31.08 26.73
C ALA A 460 14.31 -32.56 26.62
N VAL A 461 13.35 -33.49 26.79
CA VAL A 461 13.58 -34.93 26.61
C VAL A 461 13.91 -35.27 25.15
N SER A 462 13.28 -34.59 24.20
CA SER A 462 13.54 -34.80 22.77
C SER A 462 14.90 -34.26 22.30
N ARG A 463 15.47 -33.33 23.06
CA ARG A 463 16.74 -32.67 22.76
C ARG A 463 17.95 -33.25 23.51
N ARG A 464 17.78 -34.33 24.28
CA ARG A 464 18.88 -34.94 25.03
C ARG A 464 19.99 -35.45 24.11
N GLU A 465 21.24 -35.27 24.54
CA GLU A 465 22.42 -35.71 23.79
C GLU A 465 22.57 -37.23 23.78
N ASP A 466 22.21 -37.92 24.87
CA ASP A 466 22.28 -39.38 24.98
C ASP A 466 21.18 -40.03 24.11
N PRO A 467 21.54 -40.74 23.03
CA PRO A 467 20.57 -41.38 22.15
C PRO A 467 19.71 -42.44 22.86
N ALA A 468 20.19 -43.03 23.97
CA ALA A 468 19.44 -44.02 24.74
C ALA A 468 18.30 -43.40 25.56
N GLN A 469 18.38 -42.11 25.86
CA GLN A 469 17.37 -41.37 26.63
C GLN A 469 16.57 -40.38 25.78
N ARG A 470 17.03 -40.13 24.56
CA ARG A 470 16.34 -39.26 23.59
C ARG A 470 15.13 -39.98 23.02
N MET A 471 13.97 -39.34 23.12
CA MET A 471 12.73 -39.81 22.48
C MET A 471 12.27 -38.78 21.44
N THR A 472 11.73 -39.23 20.31
CA THR A 472 11.14 -38.30 19.34
C THR A 472 9.88 -37.66 19.95
N LEU A 473 9.51 -36.46 19.49
CA LEU A 473 8.26 -35.82 19.95
C LEU A 473 7.04 -36.70 19.67
N SER A 474 7.03 -37.43 18.56
CA SER A 474 5.97 -38.38 18.19
C SER A 474 5.88 -39.58 19.15
N ASP A 475 7.01 -40.05 19.67
CA ASP A 475 7.04 -41.12 20.69
C ASP A 475 6.65 -40.57 22.07
N LEU A 476 7.15 -39.37 22.42
CA LEU A 476 6.77 -38.68 23.65
C LEU A 476 5.28 -38.41 23.70
N ALA A 477 4.66 -38.00 22.60
CA ALA A 477 3.22 -37.80 22.54
C ALA A 477 2.44 -39.08 22.88
N ARG A 478 3.00 -40.28 22.72
CA ARG A 478 2.35 -41.56 23.10
C ARG A 478 2.79 -42.10 24.45
N ASN A 479 3.80 -41.49 25.07
CA ASN A 479 4.33 -41.89 26.35
C ASN A 479 3.38 -41.51 27.50
N SER A 480 3.13 -42.42 28.43
CA SER A 480 2.17 -42.21 29.53
C SER A 480 2.54 -41.05 30.47
N ALA A 481 3.83 -40.85 30.75
CA ALA A 481 4.29 -39.77 31.63
C ALA A 481 4.14 -38.39 30.96
N ALA A 482 4.47 -38.28 29.67
CA ALA A 482 4.24 -37.06 28.91
C ALA A 482 2.74 -36.76 28.80
N GLN A 483 1.92 -37.78 28.53
CA GLN A 483 0.45 -37.69 28.50
C GLN A 483 -0.14 -37.19 29.82
N GLU A 484 0.38 -37.62 30.97
CA GLU A 484 -0.04 -37.12 32.28
C GLU A 484 0.32 -35.64 32.46
N LYS A 485 1.54 -35.24 32.09
CA LYS A 485 1.96 -33.82 32.10
C LYS A 485 1.07 -32.94 31.20
N LEU A 486 0.74 -33.41 29.99
CA LEU A 486 -0.15 -32.69 29.07
C LEU A 486 -1.56 -32.51 29.66
N ARG A 487 -2.11 -33.53 30.33
CA ARG A 487 -3.40 -33.40 31.03
C ARG A 487 -3.33 -32.43 32.20
N ALA A 488 -2.23 -32.42 32.95
CA ALA A 488 -2.02 -31.46 34.04
C ALA A 488 -1.95 -30.02 33.52
N ILE A 489 -1.23 -29.77 32.42
CA ILE A 489 -1.21 -28.48 31.72
C ILE A 489 -2.63 -28.03 31.38
N LEU A 490 -3.43 -28.89 30.75
CA LEU A 490 -4.80 -28.52 30.32
C LEU A 490 -5.78 -28.38 31.49
N ALA A 491 -5.51 -28.98 32.63
CA ALA A 491 -6.30 -28.75 33.85
C ALA A 491 -6.03 -27.35 34.45
N THR A 492 -4.81 -26.83 34.29
CA THR A 492 -4.42 -25.49 34.78
C THR A 492 -4.70 -24.39 33.76
N PHE A 493 -4.40 -24.64 32.48
CA PHE A 493 -4.58 -23.71 31.39
C PHE A 493 -5.24 -24.42 30.18
N PRO A 494 -6.58 -24.49 30.14
CA PRO A 494 -7.32 -25.24 29.11
C PRO A 494 -7.09 -24.74 27.67
N ASP A 495 -6.74 -23.47 27.52
CA ASP A 495 -6.51 -22.81 26.22
C ASP A 495 -5.12 -23.10 25.63
N HIS A 496 -4.31 -23.95 26.26
CA HIS A 496 -3.00 -24.35 25.76
C HIS A 496 -3.13 -25.26 24.54
N LEU A 497 -3.28 -24.67 23.36
CA LEU A 497 -3.57 -25.37 22.12
C LEU A 497 -2.43 -26.33 21.73
N SER A 498 -1.16 -25.96 21.92
CA SER A 498 -0.02 -26.87 21.67
C SER A 498 -0.11 -28.16 22.48
N ALA A 499 -0.33 -28.07 23.80
CA ALA A 499 -0.46 -29.23 24.67
C ALA A 499 -1.68 -30.08 24.30
N ARG A 500 -2.80 -29.43 23.94
CA ARG A 500 -4.01 -30.12 23.50
C ARG A 500 -3.81 -30.89 22.19
N ILE A 501 -3.14 -30.30 21.21
CA ILE A 501 -2.84 -30.96 19.93
C ILE A 501 -1.92 -32.16 20.15
N MET A 502 -0.86 -31.99 20.95
CA MET A 502 0.07 -33.09 21.25
C MET A 502 -0.62 -34.23 22.00
N LEU A 503 -1.52 -33.91 22.93
CA LEU A 503 -2.32 -34.88 23.65
C LEU A 503 -3.18 -35.72 22.69
N GLU A 504 -3.96 -35.06 21.83
CA GLU A 504 -4.82 -35.72 20.84
C GLU A 504 -4.03 -36.51 19.80
N PHE A 505 -2.87 -36.03 19.37
CA PHE A 505 -2.02 -36.78 18.45
C PHE A 505 -1.65 -38.16 19.04
N GLY A 506 -1.41 -38.23 20.34
CA GLY A 506 -1.05 -39.46 21.04
C GLY A 506 -2.22 -40.40 21.35
N THR A 507 -3.44 -39.87 21.53
CA THR A 507 -4.61 -40.63 22.01
C THR A 507 -5.64 -40.92 20.93
N ARG A 508 -5.78 -40.03 19.94
CA ARG A 508 -6.84 -40.11 18.93
C ARG A 508 -6.52 -41.17 17.89
N PRO A 509 -7.45 -42.09 17.58
CA PRO A 509 -7.28 -43.03 16.49
C PRO A 509 -7.10 -42.31 15.16
N ILE A 510 -6.16 -42.77 14.32
CA ILE A 510 -5.96 -42.21 12.99
C ILE A 510 -7.05 -42.77 12.05
N PRO A 511 -7.87 -41.91 11.41
CA PRO A 511 -8.87 -42.34 10.45
C PRO A 511 -8.25 -43.10 9.26
N ALA A 512 -8.96 -44.10 8.74
CA ALA A 512 -8.51 -44.87 7.59
C ALA A 512 -8.23 -44.00 6.35
N SER A 513 -8.99 -42.92 6.17
CA SER A 513 -8.77 -41.93 5.12
C SER A 513 -7.41 -41.23 5.23
N LEU A 514 -6.97 -40.87 6.44
CA LEU A 514 -5.66 -40.26 6.65
C LEU A 514 -4.52 -41.26 6.44
N LEU A 515 -4.72 -42.53 6.80
CA LEU A 515 -3.74 -43.59 6.50
C LEU A 515 -3.55 -43.75 4.99
N LEU A 516 -4.64 -43.71 4.21
CA LEU A 516 -4.58 -43.75 2.75
C LEU A 516 -3.86 -42.52 2.19
N SER A 517 -4.19 -41.31 2.65
CA SER A 517 -3.52 -40.07 2.22
C SER A 517 -2.03 -40.07 2.52
N ARG A 518 -1.63 -40.55 3.71
CA ARG A 518 -0.21 -40.73 4.06
C ARG A 518 0.49 -41.71 3.13
N PHE A 519 -0.17 -42.82 2.80
CA PHE A 519 0.39 -43.81 1.88
C PHE A 519 0.61 -43.20 0.49
N VAL A 520 -0.39 -42.52 -0.06
CA VAL A 520 -0.30 -41.83 -1.36
C VAL A 520 0.83 -40.80 -1.35
N SER A 521 0.87 -39.92 -0.33
CA SER A 521 1.93 -38.91 -0.22
C SER A 521 3.32 -39.54 -0.16
N ARG A 522 3.52 -40.63 0.59
CA ARG A 522 4.81 -41.35 0.62
C ARG A 522 5.17 -41.95 -0.74
N VAL A 523 4.19 -42.53 -1.44
CA VAL A 523 4.40 -43.05 -2.80
C VAL A 523 4.83 -41.91 -3.72
N ASP A 524 4.12 -40.79 -3.73
CA ASP A 524 4.43 -39.64 -4.56
C ASP A 524 5.84 -39.09 -4.27
N THR A 525 6.20 -38.87 -3.00
CA THR A 525 7.55 -38.38 -2.65
C THR A 525 8.65 -39.38 -3.01
N THR A 526 8.36 -40.68 -2.99
CA THR A 526 9.32 -41.72 -3.37
C THR A 526 9.47 -41.80 -4.89
N VAL A 527 8.39 -41.57 -5.64
CA VAL A 527 8.33 -41.74 -7.09
C VAL A 527 8.73 -40.46 -7.85
N GLU A 528 8.46 -39.28 -7.31
CA GLU A 528 8.75 -37.97 -7.92
C GLU A 528 10.19 -37.82 -8.45
N PRO A 529 11.25 -38.26 -7.73
CA PRO A 529 12.62 -38.21 -8.26
C PRO A 529 12.85 -39.05 -9.51
N PHE A 530 12.01 -40.06 -9.76
CA PHE A 530 12.11 -40.97 -10.90
C PHE A 530 11.25 -40.56 -12.09
N LEU A 531 10.34 -39.59 -11.92
CA LEU A 531 9.47 -39.07 -12.99
C LEU A 531 10.09 -37.89 -13.76
N VAL A 532 11.23 -37.37 -13.30
CA VAL A 532 11.98 -36.26 -13.93
C VAL A 532 13.07 -36.76 -14.91
N LEU A 533 13.16 -38.08 -15.12
CA LEU A 533 13.97 -38.75 -16.14
C LEU A 533 13.14 -39.04 -17.39
#